data_AF-A0A4S2JA65-F1
#
_entry.id   AF-A0A4S2JA65-F1
#
_cell.length_a   1.000
_cell.length_b   1.000
_cell.length_c   1.000
_cell.angle_alpha   90.00
_cell.angle_beta   90.00
_cell.angle_gamma   90.00
#
_symmetry.space_group_name_H-M   'P 1'
#
loop_
_entity.id
_entity.type
_entity.pdbx_description
1 polymer ?
#
loop_
_entity_poly.entity_id
_entity_poly.type
_entity_poly.pdbx_seq_one_letter_code
_entity_poly.pdbx_strand_id
1 'polypeptide(L)'
;MYKRLQRPTVREILKYNEQGRLIVRSYGQTKILSKHSRNVLLELLISHLINTVKGPVNKHDFLHFARGIIDVFPSEDINLYYVAPVSKKDSRNRKSISVRGKLVEKYRNKLRQNKRILADISDVTTSTDLESEASNDVKCWRQASNGWKLIKNRGK
;
A
#
# COMPACT_ATOMS: atom_id res chain seq x y z
N MET A 1 2.80 15.56 22.59
CA MET A 1 3.53 15.60 21.30
C MET A 1 3.51 14.22 20.67
N TYR A 2 2.80 14.03 19.56
CA TYR A 2 2.85 12.76 18.83
C TYR A 2 4.22 12.62 18.16
N LYS A 3 4.97 11.57 18.50
CA LYS A 3 6.22 11.22 17.80
C LYS A 3 5.88 11.08 16.31
N ARG A 4 6.44 11.97 15.46
CA ARG A 4 6.39 11.76 14.01
C ARG A 4 7.11 10.43 13.76
N LEU A 5 6.36 9.38 13.42
CA LEU A 5 6.94 8.13 12.97
C LEU A 5 7.84 8.49 11.78
N GLN A 6 9.15 8.41 11.95
CA GLN A 6 10.09 8.63 10.87
C GLN A 6 9.75 7.61 9.78
N ARG A 7 9.30 8.12 8.63
CA ARG A 7 9.05 7.29 7.46
C ARG A 7 10.42 6.97 6.83
N PRO A 8 10.72 5.69 6.58
CA PRO A 8 11.99 5.30 6.00
C PRO A 8 12.12 5.85 4.59
N THR A 9 13.32 6.29 4.24
CA THR A 9 13.56 6.87 2.92
C THR A 9 13.67 5.78 1.86
N VAL A 10 13.42 6.12 0.59
CA VAL A 10 13.62 5.19 -0.54
C VAL A 10 15.06 4.65 -0.56
N ARG A 11 16.04 5.52 -0.25
CA ARG A 11 17.45 5.15 -0.18
C ARG A 11 17.73 4.11 0.92
N GLU A 12 17.14 4.25 2.10
CA GLU A 12 17.25 3.27 3.17
C GLU A 12 16.68 1.92 2.75
N ILE A 13 15.45 1.90 2.21
CA ILE A 13 14.79 0.66 1.79
C ILE A 13 15.63 -0.07 0.74
N LEU A 14 16.22 0.66 -0.21
CA LEU A 14 17.07 0.08 -1.25
C LEU A 14 18.42 -0.41 -0.71
N LYS A 15 18.98 0.25 0.31
CA LYS A 15 20.26 -0.15 0.91
C LYS A 15 20.15 -1.51 1.61
N TYR A 16 19.05 -1.72 2.36
CA TYR A 16 18.84 -2.95 3.11
C TYR A 16 18.37 -4.14 2.26
N ASN A 17 17.92 -3.91 1.02
CA ASN A 17 17.49 -4.98 0.13
C ASN A 17 18.53 -5.28 -0.96
N GLU A 18 18.82 -6.56 -1.21
CA GLU A 18 19.78 -6.98 -2.23
C GLU A 18 19.38 -6.54 -3.65
N GLN A 19 18.13 -6.79 -4.04
CA GLN A 19 17.61 -6.34 -5.33
C GLN A 19 17.62 -4.80 -5.41
N GLY A 20 17.37 -4.13 -4.30
CA GLY A 20 17.48 -2.68 -4.19
C GLY A 20 18.89 -2.16 -4.53
N ARG A 21 19.93 -2.78 -3.97
CA ARG A 21 21.34 -2.45 -4.28
C ARG A 21 21.68 -2.71 -5.74
N LEU A 22 21.19 -3.80 -6.33
CA LEU A 22 21.41 -4.11 -7.75
C LEU A 22 20.76 -3.07 -8.67
N ILE A 23 19.55 -2.61 -8.34
CA ILE A 23 18.87 -1.55 -9.08
C ILE A 23 19.69 -0.26 -9.07
N VAL A 24 20.18 0.17 -7.89
CA VAL A 24 21.00 1.38 -7.76
C VAL A 24 22.31 1.23 -8.55
N ARG A 25 22.95 0.07 -8.49
CA ARG A 25 24.19 -0.22 -9.25
C ARG A 25 23.96 -0.15 -10.76
N SER A 26 22.93 -0.82 -11.26
CA SER A 26 22.58 -0.84 -12.68
C SER A 26 22.26 0.57 -13.19
N TYR A 27 21.47 1.34 -12.43
CA TYR A 27 21.19 2.74 -12.76
C TYR A 27 22.46 3.62 -12.74
N GLY A 28 23.40 3.34 -11.84
CA GLY A 28 24.68 4.05 -11.79
C GLY A 28 25.44 4.01 -13.12
N GLN A 29 25.34 2.89 -13.85
CA GLN A 29 25.99 2.66 -15.13
C GLN A 29 25.20 3.21 -16.32
N THR A 30 23.88 3.00 -16.37
CA THR A 30 23.06 3.33 -17.54
C THR A 30 22.36 4.68 -17.45
N LYS A 31 22.19 5.22 -16.24
CA LYS A 31 21.33 6.38 -15.88
C LYS A 31 19.87 6.22 -16.31
N ILE A 32 19.45 5.00 -16.65
CA ILE A 32 18.10 4.68 -17.10
C ILE A 32 17.57 3.53 -16.24
N LEU A 33 16.41 3.72 -15.66
CA LEU A 33 15.74 2.67 -14.90
C LEU A 33 14.92 1.79 -15.86
N SER A 34 15.24 0.51 -15.96
CA SER A 34 14.48 -0.39 -16.84
C SER A 34 13.04 -0.60 -16.33
N LYS A 35 12.11 -1.00 -17.21
CA LYS A 35 10.73 -1.36 -16.79
C LYS A 35 10.72 -2.45 -15.71
N HIS A 36 11.60 -3.44 -15.84
CA HIS A 36 11.74 -4.50 -14.86
C HIS A 36 12.24 -3.95 -13.51
N SER A 37 13.32 -3.17 -13.51
CA SER A 37 13.87 -2.53 -12.31
C SER A 37 12.85 -1.63 -11.61
N ARG A 38 12.04 -0.87 -12.36
CA ARG A 38 10.92 -0.08 -11.81
C ARG A 38 9.89 -0.96 -11.09
N ASN A 39 9.51 -2.08 -11.69
CA ASN A 39 8.51 -2.97 -11.07
C ASN A 39 9.04 -3.60 -9.77
N VAL A 40 10.31 -4.01 -9.75
CA VAL A 40 10.97 -4.54 -8.55
C VAL A 40 11.09 -3.45 -7.48
N LEU A 41 11.55 -2.24 -7.84
CA LEU A 41 11.59 -1.08 -6.95
C LEU A 41 10.22 -0.84 -6.28
N LEU A 42 9.15 -0.80 -7.07
CA LEU A 42 7.80 -0.58 -6.55
C LEU A 42 7.35 -1.71 -5.62
N GLU A 43 7.69 -2.95 -5.94
CA GLU A 43 7.40 -4.09 -5.05
C GLU A 43 8.08 -3.92 -3.70
N LEU A 44 9.37 -3.58 -3.68
CA LEU A 44 10.14 -3.38 -2.45
C LEU A 44 9.54 -2.26 -1.58
N LEU A 45 9.26 -1.11 -2.18
CA LEU A 45 8.72 0.05 -1.46
C LEU A 45 7.33 -0.23 -0.89
N ILE A 46 6.44 -0.82 -1.68
CA ILE A 46 5.06 -1.11 -1.23
C ILE A 46 5.05 -2.24 -0.20
N SER A 47 5.90 -3.26 -0.34
CA SER A 47 6.05 -4.32 0.67
C SER A 47 6.47 -3.72 2.00
N HIS A 48 7.49 -2.86 1.98
CA HIS A 48 7.98 -2.20 3.17
C HIS A 48 6.90 -1.32 3.81
N LEU A 49 6.15 -0.57 2.99
CA LEU A 49 5.06 0.29 3.46
C LEU A 49 3.97 -0.50 4.20
N ILE A 50 3.51 -1.60 3.61
CA ILE A 50 2.46 -2.44 4.21
C ILE A 50 2.93 -3.07 5.52
N ASN A 51 4.20 -3.46 5.59
CA ASN A 51 4.75 -4.15 6.77
C ASN A 51 5.11 -3.19 7.91
N THR A 52 5.41 -1.92 7.62
CA THR A 52 5.90 -0.96 8.63
C THR A 52 4.83 0.03 9.09
N VAL A 53 3.88 0.39 8.24
CA VAL A 53 2.86 1.37 8.59
C VAL A 53 1.75 0.71 9.40
N LYS A 54 1.70 1.02 10.69
CA LYS A 54 0.56 0.70 11.55
C LYS A 54 -0.60 1.65 11.20
N GLY A 55 -1.56 1.17 10.42
CA GLY A 55 -2.77 1.91 10.03
C GLY A 55 -2.89 2.16 8.52
N PRO A 56 -3.89 2.95 8.09
CA PRO A 56 -4.13 3.19 6.67
C PRO A 56 -3.01 4.03 6.05
N VAL A 57 -2.52 3.57 4.90
CA VAL A 57 -1.59 4.32 4.06
C VAL A 57 -2.32 5.50 3.44
N ASN A 58 -1.75 6.70 3.55
CA ASN A 58 -2.35 7.93 3.08
C ASN A 58 -1.66 8.49 1.82
N LYS A 59 -2.24 9.55 1.25
CA LYS A 59 -1.72 10.21 0.04
C LYS A 59 -0.31 10.80 0.21
N HIS A 60 0.08 11.19 1.43
CA HIS A 60 1.39 11.76 1.71
C HIS A 60 2.48 10.69 1.74
N ASP A 61 2.16 9.46 2.14
CA ASP A 61 3.09 8.33 2.09
C ASP A 61 3.52 8.05 0.63
N PHE A 62 2.56 8.05 -0.30
CA PHE A 62 2.87 7.87 -1.73
C PHE A 62 3.66 9.04 -2.32
N LEU A 63 3.33 10.27 -1.95
CA LEU A 63 4.08 11.45 -2.39
C LEU A 63 5.51 11.43 -1.85
N HIS A 64 5.70 11.03 -0.59
CA HIS A 64 7.02 10.91 0.04
C HIS A 64 7.91 9.92 -0.73
N PHE A 65 7.37 8.75 -1.07
CA PHE A 65 8.10 7.79 -1.90
C PHE A 65 8.31 8.26 -3.33
N ALA A 66 7.32 8.89 -3.97
CA ALA A 66 7.50 9.41 -5.32
C ALA A 66 8.66 10.40 -5.38
N ARG A 67 8.75 11.34 -4.42
CA ARG A 67 9.89 12.27 -4.30
C ARG A 67 11.20 11.53 -4.05
N GLY A 68 11.22 10.61 -3.09
CA GLY A 68 12.41 9.82 -2.79
C GLY A 68 12.89 8.97 -3.98
N ILE A 69 12.00 8.54 -4.88
CA ILE A 69 12.39 7.87 -6.12
C ILE A 69 13.12 8.83 -7.04
N ILE A 70 12.62 10.06 -7.24
CA ILE A 70 13.27 11.08 -8.08
C ILE A 70 14.62 11.49 -7.49
N ASP A 71 14.72 11.60 -6.17
CA ASP A 71 15.97 11.92 -5.48
C ASP A 71 17.05 10.84 -5.69
N VAL A 72 16.66 9.58 -5.83
CA VAL A 72 17.59 8.46 -6.09
C VAL A 72 17.81 8.23 -7.59
N PHE A 73 16.78 8.48 -8.41
CA PHE A 73 16.73 8.22 -9.85
C PHE A 73 16.25 9.49 -10.60
N PRO A 74 17.12 10.50 -10.80
CA PRO A 74 16.70 11.79 -11.35
C PRO A 74 16.14 11.78 -12.78
N SER A 75 16.35 10.71 -13.56
CA SER A 75 15.81 10.60 -14.92
C SER A 75 14.35 10.13 -14.98
N GLU A 76 13.76 9.75 -13.84
CA GLU A 76 12.36 9.37 -13.79
C GLU A 76 11.41 10.58 -13.67
N ASP A 77 10.14 10.38 -14.05
CA ASP A 77 9.08 11.38 -13.89
C ASP A 77 8.24 11.08 -12.64
N ILE A 78 8.04 12.09 -11.78
CA ILE A 78 7.24 11.97 -10.56
C ILE A 78 5.79 11.57 -10.85
N ASN A 79 5.22 12.04 -11.96
CA ASN A 79 3.82 11.79 -12.31
C ASN A 79 3.56 10.32 -12.66
N LEU A 80 4.60 9.58 -13.04
CA LEU A 80 4.53 8.14 -13.25
C LEU A 80 4.17 7.40 -11.96
N TYR A 81 4.68 7.90 -10.83
CA TYR A 81 4.58 7.24 -9.53
C TYR A 81 3.43 7.75 -8.70
N TYR A 82 3.17 9.06 -8.76
CA TYR A 82 2.14 9.71 -7.98
C TYR A 82 1.54 10.90 -8.73
N VAL A 83 0.22 10.92 -8.80
CA VAL A 83 -0.56 12.09 -9.24
C VAL A 83 -1.52 12.45 -8.13
N ALA A 84 -1.43 13.71 -7.67
CA ALA A 84 -2.26 14.24 -6.60
C ALA A 84 -3.77 14.15 -6.95
N PRO A 85 -4.64 13.95 -5.95
CA PRO A 85 -6.08 14.00 -6.19
C PRO A 85 -6.52 15.40 -6.61
N VAL A 86 -7.48 15.47 -7.53
CA VAL A 86 -8.06 16.74 -8.00
C VAL A 86 -9.46 16.89 -7.42
N SER A 87 -9.73 18.03 -6.79
CA SER A 87 -11.03 18.30 -6.21
C SER A 87 -12.10 18.48 -7.30
N LYS A 88 -13.38 18.40 -6.92
CA LYS A 88 -14.49 18.65 -7.86
C LYS A 88 -14.45 20.06 -8.45
N LYS A 89 -13.99 21.03 -7.66
CA LYS A 89 -13.93 22.45 -8.03
C LYS A 89 -12.87 22.72 -9.10
N ASP A 90 -11.75 22.00 -9.02
CA ASP A 90 -10.59 22.19 -9.90
C ASP A 90 -10.61 21.26 -11.12
N SER A 91 -11.60 20.37 -11.20
CA SER A 91 -11.73 19.40 -12.27
C SER A 91 -12.56 19.95 -13.43
N ARG A 92 -11.99 19.89 -14.64
CA ARG A 92 -12.66 20.29 -15.89
C ARG A 92 -14.05 19.68 -16.07
N ASN A 93 -14.22 18.42 -15.65
CA ASN A 93 -15.47 17.68 -15.82
C ASN A 93 -16.37 17.76 -14.58
N ARG A 94 -16.09 18.66 -13.63
CA ARG A 94 -16.81 18.80 -12.34
C ARG A 94 -16.93 17.48 -11.58
N LYS A 95 -15.90 16.62 -11.67
CA LYS A 95 -15.82 15.33 -10.97
C LYS A 95 -14.50 15.25 -10.21
N SER A 96 -14.55 14.82 -8.96
CA SER A 96 -13.32 14.60 -8.17
C SER A 96 -12.51 13.45 -8.78
N ILE A 97 -11.21 13.66 -8.92
CA ILE A 97 -10.28 12.65 -9.40
C ILE A 97 -9.51 12.13 -8.18
N SER A 98 -9.58 10.83 -7.94
CA SER A 98 -8.82 10.19 -6.87
C SER A 98 -7.33 10.17 -7.16
N VAL A 99 -6.52 9.93 -6.13
CA VAL A 99 -5.06 9.77 -6.28
C VAL A 99 -4.73 8.63 -7.25
N ARG A 100 -3.75 8.87 -8.14
CA ARG A 100 -3.28 7.93 -9.17
C ARG A 100 -1.76 7.75 -9.14
N GLY A 101 -1.26 6.89 -10.03
CA GLY A 101 0.17 6.60 -10.20
C GLY A 101 0.52 5.16 -9.83
N LYS A 102 1.68 4.70 -10.27
CA LYS A 102 2.10 3.30 -10.13
C LYS A 102 2.22 2.84 -8.68
N LEU A 103 2.64 3.72 -7.76
CA LEU A 103 2.73 3.37 -6.33
C LEU A 103 1.34 3.05 -5.75
N VAL A 104 0.35 3.88 -6.07
CA VAL A 104 -1.03 3.73 -5.59
C VAL A 104 -1.65 2.45 -6.15
N GLU A 105 -1.48 2.21 -7.45
CA GLU A 105 -2.01 1.03 -8.11
C GLU A 105 -1.39 -0.25 -7.56
N LYS A 106 -0.05 -0.29 -7.42
CA LYS A 106 0.68 -1.42 -6.86
C LYS A 106 0.22 -1.73 -5.43
N TYR A 107 0.04 -0.71 -4.59
CA TYR A 107 -0.52 -0.86 -3.23
C TYR A 107 -1.91 -1.49 -3.25
N ARG A 108 -2.84 -0.96 -4.05
CA ARG A 108 -4.20 -1.49 -4.17
C ARG A 108 -4.21 -2.94 -4.65
N ASN A 109 -3.38 -3.26 -5.64
CA ASN A 109 -3.26 -4.61 -6.17
C ASN A 109 -2.74 -5.58 -5.10
N LYS A 110 -1.72 -5.17 -4.33
CA LYS A 110 -1.18 -5.98 -3.25
C LYS A 110 -2.19 -6.21 -2.12
N LEU A 111 -2.96 -5.19 -1.74
CA LEU A 111 -4.06 -5.37 -0.78
C LEU A 111 -5.14 -6.34 -1.29
N ARG A 112 -5.48 -6.29 -2.59
CA ARG A 112 -6.43 -7.24 -3.19
C ARG A 112 -5.87 -8.66 -3.16
N GLN A 113 -4.57 -8.84 -3.48
CA GLN A 113 -3.91 -10.14 -3.41
C GLN A 113 -3.94 -10.71 -1.99
N ASN A 114 -3.56 -9.91 -0.98
CA ASN A 114 -3.60 -10.35 0.41
C ASN A 114 -5.01 -10.77 0.86
N LYS A 115 -6.05 -10.06 0.43
CA LYS A 115 -7.45 -10.42 0.72
C LYS A 115 -7.86 -11.74 0.08
N ARG A 116 -7.39 -12.03 -1.14
CA ARG A 116 -7.65 -13.31 -1.80
C ARG A 116 -6.97 -14.46 -1.07
N ILE A 117 -5.69 -14.29 -0.72
CA ILE A 117 -4.94 -15.28 0.08
C ILE A 117 -5.68 -15.60 1.39
N LEU A 118 -6.20 -14.58 2.09
CA LEU A 118 -6.95 -14.80 3.32
C LEU A 118 -8.27 -15.57 3.11
N ALA A 119 -8.97 -15.31 2.00
CA ALA A 119 -10.20 -16.04 1.66
C ALA A 119 -9.89 -17.50 1.30
N ASP A 120 -8.85 -17.72 0.49
CA ASP A 120 -8.42 -19.06 0.10
C ASP A 120 -8.04 -19.88 1.34
N ILE A 121 -7.34 -19.28 2.32
CA ILE A 121 -6.99 -19.94 3.59
C ILE A 121 -8.25 -20.29 4.40
N SER A 122 -9.24 -19.39 4.49
CA SER A 122 -10.47 -19.68 5.27
C SER A 122 -11.31 -20.80 4.66
N ASP A 123 -11.35 -20.90 3.34
CA ASP A 123 -12.09 -21.94 2.61
C ASP A 123 -11.42 -23.31 2.79
N VAL A 124 -10.09 -23.35 2.88
CA VAL A 124 -9.35 -24.58 3.24
C VAL A 124 -9.68 -25.02 4.67
N THR A 125 -9.59 -24.13 5.66
CA THR A 125 -9.86 -24.50 7.07
C THR A 125 -11.26 -25.08 7.25
N THR A 126 -12.28 -24.46 6.65
CA THR A 126 -13.66 -24.96 6.73
C THR A 126 -13.89 -26.30 6.02
N SER A 127 -13.05 -26.67 5.05
CA SER A 127 -13.11 -27.98 4.39
C SER A 127 -12.41 -29.08 5.19
N THR A 128 -11.32 -28.75 5.88
CA THR A 128 -10.56 -29.71 6.71
C THR A 128 -11.25 -30.00 8.05
N ASP A 129 -12.11 -29.11 8.53
CA ASP A 129 -12.89 -29.27 9.76
C ASP A 129 -14.05 -30.31 9.63
N LEU A 130 -14.29 -30.86 8.43
CA LEU A 130 -15.23 -31.96 8.21
C LEU A 130 -14.60 -33.36 8.35
N GLU A 131 -13.28 -33.45 8.60
CA GLU A 131 -12.57 -34.74 8.76
C GLU A 131 -11.90 -34.92 10.13
N SER A 132 -12.20 -34.10 11.14
CA SER A 132 -11.77 -34.41 12.51
C SER A 132 -12.77 -33.95 13.58
N GLU A 133 -13.60 -34.89 14.04
CA GLU A 133 -14.10 -34.82 15.41
C GLU A 133 -12.92 -35.12 16.36
N ALA A 134 -12.39 -34.09 17.02
CA ALA A 134 -12.07 -34.11 18.46
C ALA A 134 -11.37 -32.83 18.95
N SER A 135 -12.05 -32.16 19.89
CA SER A 135 -11.51 -31.53 21.10
C SER A 135 -10.75 -30.18 21.02
N ASN A 136 -11.47 -29.18 21.54
CA ASN A 136 -11.06 -28.12 22.47
C ASN A 136 -10.16 -26.93 22.02
N ASP A 137 -10.84 -25.78 22.04
CA ASP A 137 -10.45 -24.54 22.73
C ASP A 137 -9.44 -23.60 22.04
N VAL A 138 -9.94 -22.75 21.15
CA VAL A 138 -9.32 -21.43 20.89
C VAL A 138 -10.39 -20.34 20.92
N LYS A 139 -10.49 -19.74 22.11
CA LYS A 139 -11.38 -18.63 22.45
C LYS A 139 -10.96 -17.33 21.77
N CYS A 140 -11.79 -16.90 20.82
CA CYS A 140 -12.28 -15.55 20.54
C CYS A 140 -11.38 -14.33 20.83
N TRP A 141 -10.91 -13.66 19.77
CA TRP A 141 -10.71 -12.21 19.75
C TRP A 141 -11.34 -11.60 18.49
N ARG A 142 -12.67 -11.40 18.51
CA ARG A 142 -13.36 -10.44 17.63
C ARG A 142 -14.56 -9.80 18.32
N GLN A 143 -14.30 -8.68 18.99
CA GLN A 143 -15.24 -7.58 19.25
C GLN A 143 -14.41 -6.29 19.13
N ALA A 144 -14.82 -5.18 18.52
CA ALA A 144 -16.12 -4.70 18.10
C ALA A 144 -15.91 -3.59 17.04
N SER A 145 -16.83 -3.45 16.08
CA SER A 145 -17.21 -2.13 15.50
C SER A 145 -18.31 -2.28 14.44
N ASN A 146 -19.48 -2.77 14.86
CA ASN A 146 -20.73 -2.54 14.14
C ASN A 146 -21.63 -1.70 15.03
N GLY A 147 -21.86 -0.43 14.68
CA GLY A 147 -22.70 0.45 15.48
C GLY A 147 -22.85 1.87 14.95
N TRP A 148 -23.40 2.04 13.75
CA TRP A 148 -24.03 3.31 13.36
C TRP A 148 -25.46 3.00 12.92
N LYS A 149 -26.40 3.03 13.88
CA LYS A 149 -27.84 3.14 13.57
C LYS A 149 -28.19 4.63 13.51
N LEU A 150 -28.65 5.06 12.34
CA LEU A 150 -29.30 6.35 12.12
C LEU A 150 -30.55 6.45 13.00
N ILE A 151 -30.62 7.44 13.88
CA ILE A 151 -31.89 7.87 14.48
C ILE A 151 -32.39 9.06 13.65
N LYS A 152 -33.50 8.85 12.93
CA LYS A 152 -34.30 9.92 12.33
C LYS A 152 -35.19 10.49 13.44
N ASN A 153 -34.97 11.75 13.84
CA ASN A 153 -36.00 12.47 14.58
C ASN A 153 -37.03 13.04 13.59
N ARG A 154 -38.26 12.54 13.70
CA ARG A 154 -39.48 13.17 13.20
C ARG A 154 -40.29 13.65 14.40
N GLY A 155 -40.86 14.85 14.28
CA GLY A 155 -41.95 15.36 15.11
C GLY A 155 -41.46 16.36 16.15
N LYS A 156 -42.14 17.47 16.37
CA LYS A 156 -43.34 18.05 15.77
C LYS A 156 -43.37 19.52 16.19
#